data_AF-A0A5B6TJ21-F1
#
_entry.id   AF-A0A5B6TJ21-F1
#
_cell.length_a   1.000
_cell.length_b   1.000
_cell.length_c   1.000
_cell.angle_alpha   90.00
_cell.angle_beta   90.00
_cell.angle_gamma   90.00
#
_symmetry.space_group_name_H-M   'P 1'
#
loop_
_entity.id
_entity.type
_entity.pdbx_description
1 polymer ?
#
loop_
_entity_poly.entity_id
_entity_poly.type
_entity_poly.pdbx_seq_one_letter_code
_entity_poly.pdbx_strand_id
1 'polypeptide(L)'
;MASFAHPTFNLDFFVEHILWNYRNIVAASDSASPLLSFPDLQPTLWSVAAHAPSAVFQMLTRPFLWEPAPLFYKLVGLENLVLGLLILLTIVHLLRQRHLPALPSFLAVLLVFFFISAVLITLPTPNLGSLHRYRAPLLPFFYLLIIAWGPVPGWLDQLRNRKG
;
A
#
# COMPACT_ATOMS: atom_id res chain seq x y z
N MET A 1 3.84 -19.90 37.69
CA MET A 1 3.81 -20.22 36.24
C MET A 1 2.86 -19.22 35.60
N ALA A 2 3.40 -18.17 34.97
CA ALA A 2 2.64 -17.01 34.54
C ALA A 2 1.82 -17.32 33.29
N SER A 3 0.50 -17.33 33.42
CA SER A 3 -0.44 -17.25 32.29
C SER A 3 -0.50 -15.80 31.82
N PHE A 4 0.36 -15.43 30.86
CA PHE A 4 0.31 -14.14 30.16
C PHE A 4 -0.67 -14.13 28.99
N ALA A 5 -1.51 -15.15 28.84
CA ALA A 5 -2.58 -15.19 27.85
C ALA A 5 -3.86 -14.58 28.46
N HIS A 6 -3.97 -13.26 28.42
CA HIS A 6 -5.26 -12.61 28.68
C HIS A 6 -6.25 -13.04 27.57
N PRO A 7 -7.50 -13.43 27.86
CA PRO A 7 -8.45 -13.99 26.88
C PRO A 7 -8.80 -13.07 25.69
N THR A 8 -8.36 -11.80 25.71
CA THR A 8 -8.53 -10.85 24.59
C THR A 8 -7.35 -10.83 23.61
N PHE A 9 -6.20 -11.45 23.91
CA PHE A 9 -5.02 -11.41 23.04
C PHE A 9 -4.98 -12.64 22.10
N ASN A 10 -6.06 -12.87 21.37
CA ASN A 10 -6.13 -13.87 20.31
C ASN A 10 -6.21 -13.19 18.92
N LEU A 11 -5.79 -13.89 17.86
CA LEU A 11 -5.83 -13.35 16.50
C LEU A 11 -7.26 -13.09 16.03
N ASP A 12 -8.22 -13.86 16.53
CA ASP A 12 -9.63 -13.72 16.20
C ASP A 12 -10.17 -12.35 16.64
N PHE A 13 -9.80 -11.87 17.83
CA PHE A 13 -10.13 -10.54 18.35
C PHE A 13 -9.63 -9.44 17.42
N PHE A 14 -8.39 -9.55 16.93
CA PHE A 14 -7.83 -8.56 16.00
C PHE A 14 -8.59 -8.52 14.68
N VAL A 15 -8.89 -9.69 14.12
CA VAL A 15 -9.62 -9.77 12.84
C VAL A 15 -11.05 -9.27 12.98
N GLU A 16 -11.70 -9.60 14.10
CA GLU A 16 -13.03 -9.07 14.42
C GLU A 16 -12.99 -7.54 14.54
N HIS A 17 -11.97 -6.98 15.17
CA HIS A 17 -11.79 -5.53 15.29
C HIS A 17 -11.51 -4.85 13.95
N ILE A 18 -10.79 -5.51 13.03
CA ILE A 18 -10.61 -5.00 11.66
C ILE A 18 -11.97 -4.83 10.99
N LEU A 19 -12.82 -5.86 11.06
CA LEU A 19 -14.13 -5.82 10.42
C LEU A 19 -15.11 -4.88 11.13
N TRP A 20 -15.06 -4.84 12.46
CA TRP A 20 -15.85 -3.92 13.28
C TRP A 20 -15.52 -2.46 12.92
N ASN A 21 -14.24 -2.10 12.83
CA ASN A 21 -13.81 -0.77 12.39
C ASN A 21 -14.26 -0.47 10.96
N TYR A 22 -14.06 -1.42 10.03
CA TYR A 22 -14.51 -1.27 8.64
C TYR A 22 -16.01 -0.94 8.58
N ARG A 23 -16.84 -1.75 9.24
CA ARG A 23 -18.31 -1.58 9.25
C ARG A 23 -18.72 -0.26 9.90
N ASN A 24 -18.10 0.13 11.00
CA ASN A 24 -18.41 1.39 11.67
C ASN A 24 -18.06 2.60 10.83
N ILE A 25 -16.91 2.58 10.15
CA ILE A 25 -16.52 3.69 9.27
C ILE A 25 -17.46 3.76 8.07
N VAL A 26 -17.82 2.63 7.46
CA VAL A 26 -18.79 2.60 6.35
C VAL A 26 -20.14 3.12 6.80
N ALA A 27 -20.64 2.70 7.97
CA ALA A 27 -21.93 3.14 8.50
C ALA A 27 -21.96 4.62 8.92
N ALA A 28 -20.83 5.15 9.39
CA ALA A 28 -20.70 6.55 9.80
C ALA A 28 -20.35 7.50 8.65
N SER A 29 -20.05 6.99 7.45
CA SER A 29 -19.66 7.80 6.30
C SER A 29 -20.88 8.21 5.47
N ASP A 30 -20.91 9.47 5.04
CA ASP A 30 -21.93 9.96 4.11
C ASP A 30 -21.84 9.27 2.75
N SER A 31 -22.98 9.14 2.05
CA SER A 31 -23.05 8.52 0.71
C SER A 31 -22.20 9.23 -0.36
N ALA A 32 -21.83 10.48 -0.12
CA ALA A 32 -20.96 11.26 -1.01
C ALA A 32 -19.45 11.07 -0.73
N SER A 33 -19.10 10.43 0.39
CA SER A 33 -17.70 10.19 0.75
C SER A 33 -17.12 9.08 -0.12
N PRO A 34 -15.93 9.28 -0.71
CA PRO A 34 -15.34 8.23 -1.52
C PRO A 34 -14.74 7.15 -0.61
N LEU A 35 -15.31 5.95 -0.68
CA LEU A 35 -14.97 4.79 0.14
C LEU A 35 -14.33 3.69 -0.69
N LEU A 36 -13.41 2.95 -0.07
CA LEU A 36 -12.92 1.67 -0.54
C LEU A 36 -13.99 0.60 -0.31
N SER A 37 -14.09 -0.35 -1.24
CA SER A 37 -15.03 -1.46 -1.14
C SER A 37 -14.26 -2.77 -1.07
N PHE A 38 -14.54 -3.55 -0.02
CA PHE A 38 -14.08 -4.93 0.13
C PHE A 38 -15.31 -5.85 0.19
N PRO A 39 -15.77 -6.40 -0.95
CA PRO A 39 -16.92 -7.31 -0.95
C PRO A 39 -16.58 -8.58 -0.17
N ASP A 40 -17.56 -9.10 0.58
CA ASP A 40 -17.46 -10.36 1.32
C ASP A 40 -16.34 -10.45 2.37
N LEU A 41 -15.89 -9.30 2.91
CA LEU A 41 -14.92 -9.27 4.01
C LEU A 41 -15.52 -9.94 5.27
N GLN A 42 -14.94 -11.07 5.68
CA GLN A 42 -15.35 -11.86 6.83
C GLN A 42 -14.37 -11.69 8.00
N PRO A 43 -14.81 -11.90 9.25
CA PRO A 43 -13.93 -11.81 10.41
C PRO A 43 -13.09 -13.10 10.55
N THR A 44 -12.32 -13.44 9.51
CA THR A 44 -11.40 -14.58 9.50
C THR A 44 -10.03 -14.18 8.94
N LEU A 45 -8.96 -14.77 9.48
CA LEU A 45 -7.59 -14.55 8.98
C LEU A 45 -7.48 -14.87 7.48
N TRP A 46 -8.20 -15.89 7.02
CA TRP A 46 -8.25 -16.25 5.61
C TRP A 46 -8.84 -15.13 4.74
N SER A 47 -9.96 -14.53 5.16
CA SER A 47 -10.56 -13.42 4.42
C SER A 47 -9.61 -12.22 4.36
N VAL A 48 -8.96 -11.87 5.48
CA VAL A 48 -7.96 -10.80 5.53
C VAL A 48 -6.80 -11.07 4.55
N ALA A 49 -6.26 -12.28 4.55
CA ALA A 49 -5.18 -12.68 3.64
C ALA A 49 -5.62 -12.68 2.17
N ALA A 50 -6.86 -13.11 1.88
CA ALA A 50 -7.42 -13.09 0.53
C ALA A 50 -7.63 -11.66 0.01
N HIS A 51 -8.01 -10.71 0.87
CA HIS A 51 -8.17 -9.30 0.51
C HIS A 51 -6.86 -8.50 0.58
N ALA A 52 -5.79 -9.03 1.17
CA ALA A 52 -4.52 -8.33 1.32
C ALA A 52 -3.96 -7.77 -0.01
N PRO A 53 -3.91 -8.53 -1.13
CA PRO A 53 -3.43 -7.99 -2.40
C PRO A 53 -4.28 -6.82 -2.90
N SER A 54 -5.60 -6.91 -2.74
CA SER A 54 -6.53 -5.84 -3.13
C SER A 54 -6.38 -4.60 -2.26
N ALA A 55 -6.09 -4.78 -0.97
CA ALA A 55 -5.86 -3.70 -0.02
C ALA A 55 -4.58 -2.93 -0.38
N VAL A 56 -3.49 -3.64 -0.64
CA VAL A 56 -2.22 -3.03 -1.06
C VAL A 56 -2.38 -2.30 -2.40
N PHE A 57 -3.06 -2.92 -3.37
CA PHE A 57 -3.33 -2.29 -4.66
C PHE A 57 -4.12 -1.00 -4.50
N GLN A 58 -5.18 -1.01 -3.69
CA GLN A 58 -5.99 0.17 -3.42
C GLN A 58 -5.18 1.27 -2.73
N MET A 59 -4.33 0.93 -1.75
CA MET A 59 -3.45 1.91 -1.08
C MET A 59 -2.49 2.61 -2.06
N LEU A 60 -1.90 1.85 -2.97
CA LEU A 60 -0.92 2.37 -3.94
C LEU A 60 -1.56 3.18 -5.06
N THR A 61 -2.76 2.79 -5.51
CA THR A 61 -3.33 3.31 -6.76
C THR A 61 -4.52 4.26 -6.58
N ARG A 62 -5.27 4.18 -5.48
CA ARG A 62 -6.43 5.03 -5.23
C ARG A 62 -6.03 6.37 -4.60
N PRO A 63 -6.72 7.49 -4.92
CA PRO A 63 -7.76 7.63 -5.94
C PRO A 63 -7.17 7.59 -7.36
N PHE A 64 -7.94 7.08 -8.32
CA PHE A 64 -7.63 7.24 -9.73
C PHE A 64 -8.03 8.64 -10.23
N LEU A 65 -7.33 9.16 -11.24
CA LEU A 65 -7.63 10.47 -11.84
C LEU A 65 -9.06 10.54 -12.44
N TRP A 66 -9.58 9.40 -12.88
CA TRP A 66 -10.90 9.26 -13.51
C TRP A 66 -12.03 8.95 -12.51
N GLU A 67 -11.76 8.90 -11.21
CA GLU A 67 -12.83 8.78 -10.22
C GLU A 67 -13.60 10.10 -10.05
N PRO A 68 -14.93 10.04 -9.86
CA PRO A 68 -15.74 11.21 -9.52
C PRO A 68 -15.43 11.65 -8.09
N ALA A 69 -14.36 12.44 -7.93
CA ALA A 69 -13.90 12.96 -6.66
C ALA A 69 -13.63 14.48 -6.74
N PRO A 70 -13.66 15.19 -5.60
CA PRO A 70 -13.28 16.60 -5.52
C PRO A 70 -11.91 16.90 -6.17
N LEU A 71 -11.70 18.14 -6.62
CA LEU A 71 -10.48 18.55 -7.34
C LEU A 71 -9.19 18.18 -6.59
N PHE A 72 -9.20 18.26 -5.26
CA PHE A 72 -8.08 17.84 -4.41
C PHE A 72 -7.68 16.37 -4.65
N TYR A 73 -8.64 15.45 -4.72
CA TYR A 73 -8.37 14.04 -4.98
C TYR A 73 -7.91 13.77 -6.41
N LYS A 74 -8.23 14.65 -7.37
CA LYS A 74 -7.68 14.56 -8.74
C LYS A 74 -6.20 14.90 -8.78
N LEU A 75 -5.74 15.88 -8.01
CA LEU A 75 -4.31 16.19 -7.88
C LEU A 75 -3.55 14.99 -7.27
N VAL A 76 -4.13 14.39 -6.24
CA VAL A 76 -3.61 13.14 -5.65
C VAL A 76 -3.61 12.01 -6.68
N GLY A 77 -4.65 11.90 -7.51
CA GLY A 77 -4.71 10.91 -8.58
C GLY A 77 -3.62 11.10 -9.63
N LEU A 78 -3.23 12.34 -9.92
CA LEU A 78 -2.09 12.64 -10.79
C LEU A 78 -0.77 12.16 -10.17
N GLU A 79 -0.56 12.40 -8.88
CA GLU A 79 0.59 11.87 -8.14
C GLU A 79 0.64 10.34 -8.24
N ASN A 80 -0.49 9.66 -8.00
CA ASN A 80 -0.59 8.21 -8.13
C ASN A 80 -0.28 7.70 -9.54
N LEU A 81 -0.65 8.45 -10.59
CA LEU A 81 -0.33 8.08 -11.98
C LEU A 81 1.17 8.15 -12.24
N VAL A 82 1.85 9.22 -11.77
CA VAL A 82 3.31 9.36 -11.90
C VAL A 82 4.01 8.23 -11.16
N LEU A 83 3.57 7.92 -9.94
CA LEU A 83 4.14 6.85 -9.14
C LEU A 83 3.86 5.46 -9.75
N GLY A 84 2.67 5.24 -10.29
CA GLY A 84 2.32 4.03 -11.03
C GLY A 84 3.19 3.83 -12.28
N LEU A 85 3.48 4.91 -13.01
CA LEU A 85 4.40 4.88 -14.14
C LEU A 85 5.82 4.52 -13.69
N LEU A 86 6.30 5.07 -12.57
CA LEU A 86 7.61 4.72 -12.00
C LEU A 86 7.69 3.22 -11.69
N ILE A 87 6.67 2.65 -11.06
CA ILE A 87 6.58 1.21 -10.77
C ILE A 87 6.63 0.40 -12.06
N LEU A 88 5.84 0.79 -13.08
CA LEU A 88 5.81 0.12 -14.37
C LEU A 88 7.18 0.15 -15.07
N LEU A 89 7.84 1.30 -15.08
CA LEU A 89 9.18 1.46 -15.65
C LEU A 89 10.20 0.56 -14.95
N THR A 90 10.15 0.47 -13.63
CA THR A 90 11.01 -0.45 -12.86
C THR A 90 10.74 -1.91 -13.19
N ILE A 91 9.47 -2.33 -13.29
CA ILE A 91 9.11 -3.70 -13.67
C ILE A 91 9.62 -4.03 -15.08
N VAL A 92 9.37 -3.15 -16.07
CA VAL A 92 9.84 -3.35 -17.45
C VAL A 92 11.36 -3.42 -17.52
N HIS A 93 12.06 -2.57 -16.76
CA HIS A 93 13.51 -2.59 -16.67
C HIS A 93 14.04 -3.92 -16.14
N LEU A 94 13.44 -4.40 -15.05
CA LEU A 94 13.80 -5.64 -14.38
C LEU A 94 13.57 -6.87 -15.29
N LEU A 95 12.42 -6.91 -15.97
CA LEU A 95 12.10 -7.94 -16.96
C LEU A 95 13.09 -7.95 -18.14
N ARG A 96 13.53 -6.75 -18.58
CA ARG A 96 14.49 -6.61 -19.68
C ARG A 96 15.89 -7.04 -19.28
N GLN A 97 16.33 -6.72 -18.05
CA GLN A 97 17.65 -7.12 -17.56
C GLN A 97 17.72 -8.61 -17.22
N ARG A 98 16.58 -9.30 -17.06
CA ARG A 98 16.50 -10.72 -16.68
C ARG A 98 17.27 -11.05 -15.38
N HIS A 99 17.62 -10.03 -14.60
CA HIS A 99 18.44 -10.16 -13.41
C HIS A 99 17.81 -9.34 -12.30
N LEU A 100 17.48 -10.01 -11.19
CA LEU A 100 17.01 -9.36 -9.98
C LEU A 100 18.24 -8.90 -9.18
N PRO A 101 18.42 -7.60 -8.93
CA PRO A 101 19.48 -7.14 -8.03
C PRO A 101 19.25 -7.74 -6.64
N ALA A 102 20.34 -8.01 -5.92
CA ALA A 102 20.27 -8.54 -4.57
C ALA A 102 19.47 -7.57 -3.67
N LEU A 103 18.50 -8.10 -2.92
CA LEU A 103 17.73 -7.34 -1.95
C LEU A 103 18.51 -7.29 -0.63
N PRO A 104 18.98 -6.11 -0.17
CA PRO A 104 19.59 -6.01 1.14
C PRO A 104 18.59 -6.40 2.22
N SER A 105 19.02 -7.12 3.27
CA SER A 105 18.13 -7.63 4.32
C SER A 105 17.29 -6.53 4.97
N PHE A 106 17.86 -5.33 5.12
CA PHE A 106 17.13 -4.16 5.62
C PHE A 106 15.94 -3.75 4.73
N LEU A 107 16.13 -3.74 3.40
CA LEU A 107 15.06 -3.41 2.45
C LEU A 107 14.00 -4.52 2.41
N ALA A 108 14.39 -5.78 2.60
CA ALA A 108 13.43 -6.88 2.73
C ALA A 108 12.50 -6.69 3.94
N VAL A 109 13.05 -6.32 5.09
CA VAL A 109 12.26 -6.05 6.31
C VAL A 109 11.32 -4.86 6.09
N LEU A 110 11.81 -3.78 5.46
CA LEU A 110 11.00 -2.62 5.10
C LEU A 110 9.84 -2.97 4.17
N LEU A 111 10.08 -3.86 3.20
CA LEU A 111 9.05 -4.29 2.26
C LEU A 111 7.97 -5.13 2.96
N VAL A 112 8.37 -6.06 3.82
CA VAL A 112 7.44 -6.85 4.64
C VAL A 112 6.63 -5.94 5.56
N PHE A 113 7.29 -4.98 6.22
CA PHE A 113 6.63 -3.96 7.03
C PHE A 113 5.62 -3.16 6.21
N PHE A 114 6.01 -2.69 5.02
CA PHE A 114 5.10 -1.97 4.11
C PHE A 114 3.86 -2.79 3.76
N PHE A 115 4.02 -4.05 3.34
CA PHE A 115 2.88 -4.89 2.96
C PHE A 115 1.95 -5.17 4.13
N ILE A 116 2.51 -5.49 5.31
CA ILE A 116 1.70 -5.73 6.52
C ILE A 116 0.95 -4.45 6.92
N SER A 117 1.65 -3.31 6.99
CA SER A 117 1.05 -2.02 7.32
C SER A 117 -0.01 -1.61 6.32
N ALA A 118 0.21 -1.84 5.02
CA ALA A 118 -0.75 -1.55 3.97
C ALA A 118 -2.07 -2.28 4.18
N VAL A 119 -2.02 -3.56 4.54
CA VAL A 119 -3.21 -4.36 4.84
C VAL A 119 -3.88 -3.88 6.12
N LEU A 120 -3.11 -3.69 7.20
CA LEU A 120 -3.62 -3.29 8.51
C LEU A 120 -4.19 -1.87 8.55
N ILE A 121 -3.80 -1.00 7.62
CA ILE A 121 -4.37 0.35 7.49
C ILE A 121 -5.61 0.30 6.59
N THR A 122 -5.49 -0.30 5.41
CA THR A 122 -6.50 -0.18 4.37
C THR A 122 -7.78 -0.97 4.67
N LEU A 123 -7.66 -2.18 5.23
CA LEU A 123 -8.84 -3.00 5.54
C LEU A 123 -9.75 -2.39 6.62
N PRO A 124 -9.25 -1.97 7.80
CA PRO A 124 -10.12 -1.37 8.81
C PRO A 124 -10.55 0.06 8.49
N THR A 125 -9.81 0.78 7.63
CA THR A 125 -10.11 2.20 7.30
C THR A 125 -10.43 2.40 5.82
N PRO A 126 -11.67 2.15 5.38
CA PRO A 126 -12.06 2.28 3.98
C PRO A 126 -12.20 3.73 3.50
N ASN A 127 -11.86 4.73 4.30
CA ASN A 127 -11.96 6.14 3.93
C ASN A 127 -10.75 6.55 3.08
N LEU A 128 -10.97 7.04 1.85
CA LEU A 128 -9.89 7.52 0.98
C LEU A 128 -9.08 8.67 1.59
N GLY A 129 -9.72 9.56 2.36
CA GLY A 129 -9.03 10.66 3.03
C GLY A 129 -8.05 10.17 4.09
N SER A 130 -8.46 9.21 4.92
CA SER A 130 -7.60 8.58 5.92
C SER A 130 -6.50 7.74 5.28
N LEU A 131 -6.84 6.97 4.23
CA LEU A 131 -5.87 6.21 3.44
C LEU A 131 -4.73 7.09 2.93
N HIS A 132 -5.06 8.27 2.38
CA HIS A 132 -4.06 9.20 1.88
C HIS A 132 -3.10 9.70 2.97
N ARG A 133 -3.63 9.95 4.17
CA ARG A 133 -2.82 10.41 5.32
C ARG A 133 -1.92 9.31 5.85
N TYR A 134 -2.43 8.09 5.93
CA TYR A 134 -1.71 6.95 6.50
C TYR A 134 -0.71 6.31 5.53
N ARG A 135 -0.90 6.46 4.21
CA ARG A 135 0.08 6.01 3.23
C ARG A 135 1.29 6.93 3.09
N ALA A 136 1.13 8.25 3.31
CA ALA A 136 2.20 9.22 3.17
C ALA A 136 3.52 8.84 3.89
N PRO A 137 3.52 8.35 5.15
CA PRO A 137 4.75 7.90 5.80
C PRO A 137 5.27 6.55 5.30
N LEU A 138 4.43 5.73 4.66
CA LEU A 138 4.79 4.37 4.21
C LEU A 138 5.35 4.35 2.77
N LEU A 139 4.87 5.25 1.92
CA LEU A 139 5.27 5.37 0.52
C LEU A 139 6.79 5.54 0.32
N PRO A 140 7.54 6.34 1.13
CA PRO A 140 8.98 6.48 0.97
C PRO A 140 9.73 5.15 1.04
N PHE A 141 9.31 4.23 1.90
CA PHE A 141 9.96 2.93 2.04
C PHE A 141 9.75 2.05 0.81
N PHE A 142 8.55 2.08 0.24
CA PHE A 142 8.24 1.37 -0.99
C PHE A 142 8.98 1.98 -2.19
N TYR A 143 8.96 3.31 -2.35
CA TYR A 143 9.58 3.96 -3.49
C TYR A 143 11.11 4.00 -3.45
N LEU A 144 11.72 3.98 -2.25
CA LEU A 144 13.16 3.79 -2.13
C LEU A 144 13.61 2.50 -2.83
N LEU A 145 12.85 1.42 -2.65
CA LEU A 145 13.11 0.14 -3.33
C LEU A 145 12.89 0.26 -4.85
N ILE A 146 11.77 0.87 -5.28
CA ILE A 146 11.44 1.05 -6.71
C ILE A 146 12.50 1.87 -7.44
N ILE A 147 13.05 2.91 -6.80
CA ILE A 147 14.11 3.74 -7.37
C ILE A 147 15.45 2.98 -7.38
N ALA A 148 15.78 2.28 -6.29
CA ALA A 148 17.01 1.51 -6.19
C ALA A 148 17.11 0.40 -7.24
N TRP A 149 16.00 -0.24 -7.58
CA TRP A 149 15.92 -1.30 -8.60
C TRP A 149 15.51 -0.79 -9.99
N GLY A 150 15.12 0.47 -10.08
CA GLY A 150 14.70 1.09 -11.32
C GLY A 150 15.88 1.38 -12.27
N PRO A 151 15.58 1.93 -13.45
CA PRO A 151 16.61 2.34 -14.41
C PRO A 151 17.40 3.59 -13.96
N VAL A 152 16.91 4.29 -12.92
CA VAL A 152 17.43 5.60 -12.47
C VAL A 152 18.92 5.56 -12.11
N PRO A 153 19.44 4.59 -11.33
CA PRO A 153 20.86 4.53 -11.01
C PRO A 153 21.74 4.36 -12.26
N GLY A 154 21.32 3.51 -13.20
CA GLY A 154 22.04 3.31 -14.46
C GLY A 154 22.07 4.55 -15.34
N TRP A 155 20.98 5.33 -15.37
CA TRP A 155 20.95 6.62 -16.08
C TRP A 155 21.88 7.65 -15.42
N LEU A 156 21.92 7.70 -14.09
CA LEU A 156 22.80 8.61 -13.35
C LEU A 156 24.28 8.31 -13.62
N ASP A 157 24.68 7.04 -13.62
CA ASP A 157 26.05 6.64 -13.91
C ASP A 157 26.46 6.96 -15.37
N GLN A 158 25.56 6.76 -16.33
CA GLN A 158 25.80 7.13 -17.73
C GLN A 158 25.95 8.65 -17.93
N LEU A 159 25.18 9.45 -17.20
CA LEU A 159 25.28 10.91 -17.25
C LEU A 159 26.58 11.42 -16.60
N ARG A 160 27.06 10.76 -15.54
CA ARG A 160 28.34 11.09 -14.90
C ARG A 160 29.52 10.78 -15.83
N ASN A 161 29.52 9.62 -16.48
CA ASN A 161 30.59 9.21 -17.39
C ASN A 161 30.63 9.99 -18.72
N ARG A 162 29.57 10.74 -19.07
CA ARG A 162 29.57 11.63 -20.25
C ARG A 162 30.16 13.01 -19.98
N LYS A 163 30.39 13.37 -18.71
CA LYS A 163 30.88 14.68 -18.28
C LYS A 163 32.35 14.68 -17.82
N GLY A 164 33.01 13.52 -17.76
CA GLY A 164 34.44 13.37 -17.54
C GLY A 164 35.12 12.86 -18.79
#